data_AF-A0A844E3F0-F1
#
_entry.id   AF-A0A844E3F0-F1
#
_cell.length_a   1.000
_cell.length_b   1.000
_cell.length_c   1.000
_cell.angle_alpha   90.00
_cell.angle_beta   90.00
_cell.angle_gamma   90.00
#
_symmetry.space_group_name_H-M   'P 1'
#
loop_
_entity.id
_entity.type
_entity.pdbx_description
1 polymer ?
#
loop_
_entity_poly.entity_id
_entity_poly.type
_entity_poly.pdbx_seq_one_letter_code
_entity_poly.pdbx_strand_id
1 'polypeptide(L)'
;MMTLKEAIKHAKEMSGNQYVCEECKNEQKQLAEWLEELDLLKTKGKWIPCNKQMPDERKSMFAKWKGTDKWEEGMFEKISNNVYITVECRLGDRVMAIAHTVDGKWRSELLNIYPDAKVIAWFPAPELYKGECET
;
A
#
# COMPACT_ATOMS: atom_id res chain seq x y z
N MET A 1 -3.20 -14.49 24.64
CA MET A 1 -2.29 -13.36 24.34
C MET A 1 -3.10 -12.34 23.54
N MET A 2 -3.18 -11.09 24.00
CA MET A 2 -3.98 -10.04 23.36
C MET A 2 -3.28 -9.56 22.08
N THR A 3 -4.04 -9.37 21.00
CA THR A 3 -3.55 -8.82 19.73
C THR A 3 -3.49 -7.29 19.77
N LEU A 4 -2.70 -6.69 18.87
CA LEU A 4 -2.60 -5.22 18.78
C LEU A 4 -3.96 -4.56 18.51
N LYS A 5 -4.80 -5.16 17.66
CA LYS A 5 -6.15 -4.67 17.36
C LYS A 5 -7.08 -4.73 18.58
N GLU A 6 -6.99 -5.80 19.37
CA GLU A 6 -7.76 -5.93 20.61
C GLU A 6 -7.30 -4.90 21.66
N ALA A 7 -6.00 -4.63 21.75
CA ALA A 7 -5.45 -3.61 22.65
C ALA A 7 -5.90 -2.19 22.26
N ILE A 8 -5.87 -1.84 20.96
CA ILE A 8 -6.41 -0.55 20.45
C ILE A 8 -7.88 -0.40 20.81
N LYS A 9 -8.68 -1.44 20.53
CA LYS A 9 -10.12 -1.43 20.81
C LYS A 9 -10.39 -1.20 22.30
N HIS A 10 -9.70 -1.93 23.17
CA HIS A 10 -9.85 -1.81 24.61
C HIS A 10 -9.49 -0.40 25.11
N ALA A 11 -8.36 0.17 24.66
CA ALA A 11 -7.93 1.51 25.06
C ALA A 11 -8.98 2.58 24.67
N LYS A 12 -9.59 2.46 23.47
CA LYS A 12 -10.69 3.34 23.05
C LYS A 12 -11.96 3.19 23.88
N GLU A 13 -12.32 1.97 24.26
CA GLU A 13 -13.47 1.74 25.13
C GLU A 13 -13.24 2.35 26.52
N MET A 14 -12.03 2.23 27.05
CA MET A 14 -11.66 2.78 28.36
C MET A 14 -11.59 4.30 28.38
N SER A 15 -11.16 4.94 27.28
CA SER A 15 -11.16 6.40 27.18
C SER A 15 -12.56 7.02 27.09
N GLY A 16 -13.56 6.27 26.60
CA GLY A 16 -14.97 6.67 26.58
C GLY A 16 -15.76 6.30 27.84
N ASN A 17 -15.16 5.62 28.82
CA ASN A 17 -15.89 5.05 29.95
C ASN A 17 -16.19 6.11 31.03
N GLN A 18 -17.48 6.36 31.30
CA GLN A 18 -17.94 7.34 32.28
C GLN A 18 -17.51 7.06 33.73
N TYR A 19 -17.17 5.81 34.06
CA TYR A 19 -16.78 5.39 35.40
C TYR A 19 -15.28 5.52 35.69
N VAL A 20 -14.50 5.97 34.70
CA VAL A 20 -13.05 6.09 34.76
C VAL A 20 -12.67 7.55 35.03
N CYS A 21 -11.60 7.77 35.80
CA CYS A 21 -11.10 9.10 36.12
C CYS A 21 -10.67 9.85 34.84
N GLU A 22 -10.77 11.18 34.82
CA GLU A 22 -10.52 11.96 33.60
C GLU A 22 -9.07 11.85 33.10
N GLU A 23 -8.11 11.83 34.03
CA GLU A 23 -6.69 11.58 33.72
C GLU A 23 -6.49 10.21 33.07
N CYS A 24 -7.07 9.17 33.68
CA CYS A 24 -7.06 7.81 33.18
C CYS A 24 -7.65 7.72 31.75
N LYS A 25 -8.71 8.48 31.44
CA LYS A 25 -9.27 8.52 30.07
C LYS A 25 -8.30 9.15 29.08
N ASN A 26 -7.62 10.23 29.47
CA ASN A 26 -6.64 10.90 28.63
C ASN A 26 -5.43 10.00 28.34
N GLU A 27 -4.93 9.27 29.34
CA GLU A 27 -3.88 8.26 29.15
C GLU A 27 -4.32 7.15 28.19
N GLN A 28 -5.54 6.64 28.34
CA GLN A 28 -6.09 5.60 27.46
C GLN A 28 -6.30 6.11 26.03
N LYS A 29 -6.65 7.39 25.86
CA LYS A 29 -6.74 8.02 24.54
C LYS A 29 -5.37 8.13 23.89
N GLN A 30 -4.37 8.62 24.62
CA GLN A 30 -2.99 8.70 24.14
C GLN A 30 -2.42 7.33 23.79
N LEU A 31 -2.68 6.32 24.63
CA LEU A 31 -2.28 4.94 24.38
C LEU A 31 -2.93 4.40 23.09
N ALA A 32 -4.23 4.66 22.88
CA ALA A 32 -4.92 4.26 21.66
C ALA A 32 -4.26 4.90 20.41
N GLU A 33 -3.97 6.19 20.47
CA GLU A 33 -3.29 6.92 19.38
C GLU A 33 -1.91 6.30 19.06
N TRP A 34 -1.09 6.02 20.08
CA TRP A 34 0.22 5.38 19.89
C TRP A 34 0.12 3.95 19.34
N LEU A 35 -0.85 3.16 19.81
CA LEU A 35 -1.04 1.80 19.32
C LEU A 35 -1.51 1.78 17.86
N GLU A 36 -2.31 2.76 17.43
CA GLU A 36 -2.70 2.95 16.03
C GLU A 36 -1.51 3.34 15.15
N GLU A 37 -0.67 4.26 15.62
CA GLU A 37 0.58 4.61 14.93
C GLU A 37 1.50 3.39 14.80
N LEU A 38 1.62 2.57 15.84
CA LEU A 38 2.40 1.34 15.81
C LEU A 38 1.83 0.32 14.81
N ASP A 39 0.51 0.17 14.71
CA ASP A 39 -0.13 -0.71 13.71
C ASP A 39 0.12 -0.19 12.29
N LEU A 40 0.07 1.12 12.09
CA LEU A 40 0.41 1.77 10.82
C LEU A 40 1.88 1.54 10.45
N LEU A 41 2.81 1.69 11.39
CA LEU A 41 4.25 1.46 11.13
C LEU A 41 4.52 -0.02 10.84
N LYS A 42 3.89 -0.92 11.57
CA LYS A 42 3.98 -2.37 11.34
C LYS A 42 3.44 -2.80 9.99
N THR A 43 2.47 -2.07 9.43
CA THR A 43 1.89 -2.37 8.12
C THR A 43 2.65 -1.68 6.99
N LYS A 44 3.09 -0.43 7.17
CA LYS A 44 3.93 0.32 6.22
C LYS A 44 5.25 -0.37 5.88
N GLY A 45 5.82 -1.17 6.80
CA GLY A 45 7.08 -1.90 6.60
C GLY A 45 6.96 -3.33 6.05
N LYS A 46 5.78 -3.76 5.57
CA LYS A 46 5.57 -5.15 5.14
C LYS A 46 5.22 -5.30 3.67
N TRP A 47 5.79 -6.34 3.06
CA TRP A 47 5.37 -6.84 1.76
C TRP A 47 3.93 -7.33 1.78
N ILE A 48 3.17 -6.96 0.75
CA ILE A 48 1.78 -7.33 0.55
C ILE A 48 1.73 -8.38 -0.56
N PRO A 49 1.36 -9.64 -0.26
CA PRO A 49 1.17 -10.66 -1.28
C PRO A 49 0.09 -10.26 -2.29
N CYS A 50 0.35 -10.44 -3.59
CA CYS A 50 -0.59 -10.02 -4.65
C CYS A 50 -1.94 -10.74 -4.57
N ASN A 51 -2.00 -11.93 -3.99
CA ASN A 51 -3.25 -12.67 -3.77
C ASN A 51 -4.10 -12.11 -2.61
N LYS A 52 -3.54 -11.26 -1.74
CA LYS A 52 -4.27 -10.60 -0.66
C LYS A 52 -4.83 -9.26 -1.11
N GLN A 53 -4.01 -8.47 -1.79
CA GLN A 53 -4.37 -7.13 -2.23
C GLN A 53 -3.44 -6.71 -3.37
N MET A 54 -3.99 -6.00 -4.35
CA MET A 54 -3.23 -5.32 -5.41
C MET A 54 -3.06 -3.84 -5.05
N PRO A 55 -2.06 -3.12 -5.59
CA PRO A 55 -1.95 -1.68 -5.40
C PRO A 55 -3.23 -0.96 -5.82
N ASP A 56 -3.62 0.07 -5.05
CA ASP A 56 -4.77 0.88 -5.40
C ASP A 56 -4.50 1.67 -6.69
N GLU A 57 -5.45 1.61 -7.62
CA GLU A 57 -5.39 2.36 -8.86
C GLU A 57 -6.26 3.61 -8.80
N ARG A 58 -5.73 4.73 -9.30
CA ARG A 58 -6.47 5.98 -9.50
C ARG A 58 -6.94 6.09 -10.95
N LYS A 59 -7.96 6.90 -11.20
CA LYS A 59 -8.38 7.23 -12.57
C LYS A 59 -7.21 7.86 -13.33
N SER A 60 -6.95 7.33 -14.51
CA SER A 60 -6.00 7.90 -15.47
C SER A 60 -6.50 9.24 -16.02
N MET A 61 -5.58 10.05 -16.54
CA MET A 61 -5.92 11.24 -17.32
C MET A 61 -6.73 10.89 -18.58
N PHE A 62 -6.63 9.66 -19.09
CA PHE A 62 -7.37 9.17 -20.26
C PHE A 62 -8.80 8.72 -19.94
N ALA A 63 -9.15 8.50 -18.66
CA ALA A 63 -10.45 7.95 -18.27
C ALA A 63 -11.64 8.79 -18.78
N LYS A 64 -11.44 10.10 -18.97
CA LYS A 64 -12.44 11.03 -19.51
C LYS A 64 -12.81 10.79 -20.98
N TRP A 65 -11.99 10.06 -21.74
CA TRP A 65 -12.21 9.74 -23.15
C TRP A 65 -12.76 8.33 -23.35
N LYS A 66 -12.96 7.55 -22.26
CA LYS A 66 -13.48 6.19 -22.38
C LYS A 66 -14.87 6.20 -23.01
N GLY A 67 -15.03 5.42 -24.07
CA GLY A 67 -16.29 5.31 -24.81
C GLY A 67 -16.55 6.46 -25.78
N THR A 68 -15.58 7.35 -26.02
CA THR A 68 -15.67 8.39 -27.06
C THR A 68 -14.80 8.03 -28.26
N ASP A 69 -14.99 8.76 -29.36
CA ASP A 69 -14.16 8.73 -30.57
C ASP A 69 -12.71 9.16 -30.33
N LYS A 70 -12.43 9.82 -29.21
CA LYS A 70 -11.09 10.24 -28.76
C LYS A 70 -10.34 9.13 -28.01
N TRP A 71 -10.93 7.96 -27.84
CA TRP A 71 -10.26 6.82 -27.24
C TRP A 71 -9.33 6.16 -28.26
N GLU A 72 -8.04 6.10 -27.95
CA GLU A 72 -7.05 5.46 -28.81
C GLU A 72 -6.47 4.18 -28.20
N GLU A 73 -5.89 3.36 -29.06
CA GLU A 73 -5.15 2.17 -28.64
C GLU A 73 -3.96 2.59 -27.75
N GLY A 74 -3.87 1.99 -26.56
CA GLY A 74 -2.87 2.35 -25.54
C GLY A 74 -3.38 3.28 -24.43
N MET A 75 -4.57 3.88 -24.59
CA MET A 75 -5.24 4.56 -23.47
C MET A 75 -5.75 3.54 -22.44
N PHE A 76 -5.78 3.95 -21.17
CA PHE A 76 -6.16 3.11 -20.03
C PHE A 76 -7.00 3.89 -19.01
N GLU A 77 -7.87 3.20 -18.28
CA GLU A 77 -8.83 3.84 -17.37
C GLU A 77 -8.23 4.14 -16.00
N LYS A 78 -7.38 3.24 -15.51
CA LYS A 78 -6.84 3.28 -14.16
C LYS A 78 -5.36 2.90 -14.11
N ILE A 79 -4.64 3.50 -13.17
CA ILE A 79 -3.21 3.28 -12.97
C ILE A 79 -2.83 3.41 -11.50
N SER A 80 -1.95 2.55 -11.00
CA SER A 80 -1.41 2.68 -9.63
C SER A 80 -0.26 3.70 -9.57
N ASN A 81 0.25 3.96 -8.37
CA ASN A 81 1.59 4.52 -8.23
C ASN A 81 2.64 3.43 -8.48
N ASN A 82 3.89 3.84 -8.73
CA ASN A 82 5.01 2.91 -8.74
C ASN A 82 5.19 2.30 -7.35
N VAL A 83 5.41 0.99 -7.33
CA VAL A 83 5.66 0.19 -6.14
C VAL A 83 6.88 -0.70 -6.38
N TYR A 84 7.53 -1.13 -5.31
CA TYR A 84 8.47 -2.23 -5.41
C TYR A 84 7.71 -3.55 -5.50
N ILE A 85 8.21 -4.46 -6.31
CA ILE A 85 7.65 -5.79 -6.48
C ILE A 85 8.71 -6.85 -6.25
N THR A 86 8.29 -8.00 -5.73
CA THR A 86 9.06 -9.23 -5.79
C THR A 86 8.53 -10.06 -6.95
N VAL A 87 9.43 -10.42 -7.86
CA VAL A 87 9.13 -11.24 -9.04
C VAL A 87 9.82 -12.59 -8.89
N GLU A 88 9.08 -13.66 -9.15
CA GLU A 88 9.58 -15.03 -9.22
C GLU A 88 9.80 -15.40 -10.69
N CYS A 89 11.05 -15.75 -11.02
CA CYS A 89 11.49 -16.14 -12.36
C CYS A 89 11.45 -17.67 -12.54
N ARG A 90 11.59 -18.19 -13.76
CA ARG A 90 11.46 -19.64 -14.11
C ARG A 90 12.24 -20.60 -13.22
N LEU A 91 13.39 -20.18 -12.72
CA LEU A 91 14.30 -21.03 -11.95
C LEU A 91 14.03 -20.96 -10.43
N GLY A 92 12.96 -20.29 -10.01
CA GLY A 92 12.64 -20.05 -8.60
C GLY A 92 13.40 -18.87 -7.99
N ASP A 93 14.32 -18.26 -8.74
CA ASP A 93 15.00 -17.03 -8.33
C ASP A 93 14.00 -15.90 -8.13
N ARG A 94 14.25 -15.09 -7.10
CA ARG A 94 13.43 -13.93 -6.76
C ARG A 94 14.23 -12.67 -6.91
N VAL A 95 13.66 -11.71 -7.64
CA VAL A 95 14.26 -10.41 -7.87
C VAL A 95 13.33 -9.29 -7.44
N MET A 96 13.91 -8.18 -7.03
CA MET A 96 13.17 -6.95 -6.76
C MET A 96 13.15 -6.09 -8.03
N ALA A 97 12.00 -5.51 -8.35
CA ALA A 97 11.86 -4.54 -9.44
C ALA A 97 10.87 -3.44 -9.07
N ILE A 98 10.82 -2.39 -9.90
CA ILE A 98 9.77 -1.36 -9.80
C ILE A 98 8.71 -1.68 -10.86
N ALA A 99 7.45 -1.55 -10.46
CA ALA A 99 6.30 -1.75 -11.33
C ALA A 99 5.11 -0.89 -10.92
N HIS A 100 4.10 -0.87 -11.77
CA HIS A 100 2.77 -0.35 -11.46
C HIS A 100 1.73 -1.26 -12.10
N THR A 101 0.46 -1.03 -11.77
CA THR A 101 -0.66 -1.68 -12.45
C THR A 101 -1.36 -0.70 -13.38
N VAL A 102 -1.85 -1.21 -14.50
CA VAL A 102 -2.72 -0.52 -15.45
C VAL A 102 -3.93 -1.40 -15.70
N ASP A 103 -5.12 -0.87 -15.42
CA ASP A 103 -6.40 -1.59 -15.49
C ASP A 103 -6.33 -2.99 -14.84
N GLY A 104 -5.72 -3.06 -13.64
CA GLY A 104 -5.55 -4.28 -12.85
C GLY A 104 -4.43 -5.22 -13.31
N LYS A 105 -3.64 -4.86 -14.33
CA LYS A 105 -2.56 -5.69 -14.87
C LYS A 105 -1.19 -5.09 -14.55
N TRP A 106 -0.24 -5.93 -14.12
CA TRP A 106 1.13 -5.50 -13.88
C TRP A 106 1.83 -4.99 -15.15
N ARG A 107 2.64 -3.95 -14.98
CA ARG A 107 3.50 -3.32 -15.99
C ARG A 107 4.86 -3.01 -15.37
N SER A 108 5.92 -3.49 -16.01
CA SER A 108 7.32 -3.23 -15.65
C SER A 108 8.20 -3.63 -16.83
N GLU A 109 9.34 -2.98 -17.00
CA GLU A 109 10.34 -3.38 -18.00
C GLU A 109 10.77 -4.84 -17.82
N LEU A 110 10.90 -5.29 -16.56
CA LEU A 110 11.29 -6.67 -16.27
C LEU A 110 10.26 -7.68 -16.78
N LEU A 111 8.97 -7.37 -16.68
CA LEU A 111 7.90 -8.24 -17.17
C LEU A 111 7.80 -8.23 -18.70
N ASN A 112 8.32 -7.18 -19.37
CA ASN A 112 8.43 -7.16 -20.83
C ASN A 112 9.57 -8.08 -21.32
N ILE A 113 10.67 -8.17 -20.55
CA ILE A 113 11.82 -9.02 -20.86
C ILE A 113 11.53 -10.49 -20.51
N TYR A 114 10.85 -10.73 -19.39
CA TYR A 114 10.51 -12.06 -18.88
C TYR A 114 8.99 -12.21 -18.73
N PRO A 115 8.27 -12.49 -19.83
CA PRO A 115 6.79 -12.47 -19.85
C PRO A 115 6.12 -13.55 -19.00
N ASP A 116 6.86 -14.59 -18.65
CA ASP A 116 6.43 -15.71 -17.78
C ASP A 116 6.75 -15.48 -16.30
N ALA A 117 7.50 -14.41 -15.98
CA ALA A 117 7.83 -14.09 -14.61
C ALA A 117 6.57 -13.64 -13.85
N LYS A 118 6.46 -14.06 -12.59
CA LYS A 118 5.26 -13.83 -11.78
C LYS A 118 5.53 -12.82 -10.68
N VAL A 119 4.72 -11.76 -10.63
CA VAL A 119 4.69 -10.86 -9.47
C VAL A 119 3.99 -11.56 -8.31
N ILE A 120 4.68 -11.73 -7.18
CA ILE A 120 4.16 -12.49 -6.02
C ILE A 120 3.85 -11.60 -4.81
N ALA A 121 4.52 -10.47 -4.66
CA ALA A 121 4.28 -9.51 -3.59
C ALA A 121 4.70 -8.10 -4.03
N TRP A 122 4.14 -7.08 -3.38
CA TRP A 122 4.49 -5.68 -3.61
C TRP A 122 4.66 -4.91 -2.30
N PHE A 123 5.34 -3.78 -2.39
CA PHE A 123 5.63 -2.89 -1.28
C PHE A 123 5.52 -1.44 -1.76
N PRO A 124 4.80 -0.56 -1.05
CA PRO A 124 4.65 0.84 -1.46
C PRO A 124 6.02 1.53 -1.56
N ALA A 125 6.22 2.35 -2.59
CA ALA A 125 7.43 3.15 -2.66
C ALA A 125 7.51 4.12 -1.45
N PRO A 126 8.72 4.40 -0.93
CA PRO A 126 8.90 5.38 0.12
C PRO A 126 8.46 6.77 -0.36
N GLU A 127 8.20 7.67 0.60
CA GLU A 127 7.99 9.06 0.26
C GLU A 127 9.22 9.63 -0.45
N LEU A 128 8.98 10.47 -1.45
CA LEU A 128 10.04 11.14 -2.19
C LEU A 128 10.86 12.03 -1.24
N TYR A 129 12.17 12.05 -1.44
CA TYR A 129 13.05 13.00 -0.76
C TYR A 129 12.66 14.43 -1.15
N LYS A 130 12.42 15.28 -0.14
CA LYS A 130 12.02 16.68 -0.31
C LYS A 130 13.11 17.68 0.11
N GLY A 131 14.27 17.19 0.55
CA GLY A 131 15.38 18.06 0.94
C GLY A 131 16.08 18.66 -0.27
N GLU A 132 16.98 19.59 0.00
CA GLU A 132 17.82 20.19 -1.04
C GLU A 132 18.87 19.17 -1.50
N CYS A 133 19.17 19.21 -2.80
CA CYS A 133 20.31 18.50 -3.35
C CYS A 133 21.50 19.44 -3.17
N GLU A 134 22.45 19.09 -2.29
CA GLU A 134 23.70 19.84 -2.20
C GLU A 134 24.43 19.67 -3.55
N THR A 135 24.55 20.78 -4.29
CA THR A 135 25.30 20.88 -5.57
C THR A 135 26.65 21.52 -5.35
#